data_AF-A0AB34HIC5-F1
#
_entry.id   AF-A0AB34HIC5-F1
#
_cell.length_a   1.000
_cell.length_b   1.000
_cell.length_c   1.000
_cell.angle_alpha   90.00
_cell.angle_beta   90.00
_cell.angle_gamma   90.00
#
_symmetry.space_group_name_H-M   'P 1'
#
loop_
_entity.id
_entity.type
_entity.pdbx_description
1 polymer ?
#
loop_
_entity_poly.entity_id
_entity_poly.type
_entity_poly.pdbx_seq_one_letter_code
_entity_poly.pdbx_strand_id
1 'polypeptide(L)'
;MPPEEQPCSSLEPAMLGVQLVPIPVDAFLRAALGPELPSGLCNSADSWMIVPNIKQNHYTVHGLQSGTKYIFIVKAINQAGSRSSEPGKLKTNSQPFKLDPKSAHRKLKVSHDNLTVERDESSSKKSHTPERFTSQGSYGVAGNVFIDSGRHYWEVVISGSTWYAIGLAYKSAPKHEWIGKNSASWALCRCHNTWVVRHNSKEIPIEPAPHLRRVGILLDYDNGSIAFYDALNSIHLYTFDITFSQPVCPTFTVWNKCLTIITGLPIPDHLDCTEQLP
;
A
#
# COMPACT_ATOMS: atom_id res chain seq x y z
N MET A 1 -21.28 5.09 70.79
CA MET A 1 -21.58 5.43 69.39
C MET A 1 -20.32 5.19 68.59
N PRO A 2 -20.30 4.26 67.63
CA PRO A 2 -19.22 4.18 66.66
C PRO A 2 -19.31 5.38 65.69
N PRO A 3 -18.20 5.82 65.08
CA PRO A 3 -18.23 6.90 64.12
C PRO A 3 -18.97 6.45 62.84
N GLU A 4 -19.79 7.35 62.29
CA GLU A 4 -20.47 7.17 61.00
C GLU A 4 -19.44 6.89 59.90
N GLU A 5 -19.60 5.77 59.20
CA GLU A 5 -18.95 5.56 57.91
C GLU A 5 -19.49 6.59 56.92
N GLN A 6 -18.64 7.51 56.48
CA GLN A 6 -18.95 8.36 55.33
C GLN A 6 -19.13 7.45 54.10
N PRO A 7 -20.23 7.58 53.35
CA PRO A 7 -20.41 6.81 52.13
C PRO A 7 -19.33 7.22 51.14
N CYS A 8 -18.62 6.22 50.61
CA CYS A 8 -17.62 6.39 49.56
C CYS A 8 -18.25 7.22 48.43
N SER A 9 -17.81 8.48 48.30
CA SER A 9 -18.25 9.38 47.24
C SER A 9 -18.05 8.67 45.91
N SER A 10 -19.13 8.55 45.15
CA SER A 10 -19.18 8.05 43.77
C SER A 10 -17.83 8.23 43.04
N LEU A 11 -17.08 7.15 42.90
CA LEU A 11 -15.88 7.11 42.05
C LEU A 11 -16.33 7.52 40.65
N GLU A 12 -15.97 8.73 40.24
CA GLU A 12 -16.06 9.09 38.83
C GLU A 12 -15.26 8.06 38.03
N PRO A 13 -15.79 7.58 36.89
CA PRO A 13 -15.12 6.55 36.11
C PRO A 13 -13.75 7.07 35.66
N ALA A 14 -12.72 6.22 35.83
CA ALA A 14 -11.37 6.51 35.36
C ALA A 14 -11.40 6.95 33.89
N MET A 15 -10.69 8.03 33.59
CA MET A 15 -10.54 8.49 32.21
C MET A 15 -9.36 7.76 31.57
N LEU A 16 -9.56 7.23 30.36
CA LEU A 16 -8.49 6.65 29.57
C LEU A 16 -8.12 7.64 28.46
N GLY A 17 -6.84 7.96 28.37
CA GLY A 17 -6.25 8.63 27.22
C GLY A 17 -5.57 7.60 26.33
N VAL A 18 -5.79 7.68 25.02
CA VAL A 18 -5.01 6.94 24.02
C VAL A 18 -4.22 7.96 23.23
N GLN A 19 -2.90 7.81 23.17
CA GLN A 19 -2.06 8.62 22.30
C GLN A 19 -1.65 7.81 21.08
N LEU A 20 -1.81 8.43 19.92
CA LEU A 20 -1.51 7.85 18.62
C LEU A 20 -0.46 8.71 17.96
N VAL A 21 0.72 8.14 17.75
CA VAL A 21 1.77 8.82 17.01
C VAL A 21 2.00 8.02 15.72
N PRO A 22 1.59 8.51 14.54
CA PRO A 22 2.07 7.94 13.29
C PRO A 22 3.60 8.04 13.33
N ILE A 23 4.31 6.97 13.01
CA ILE A 23 5.77 7.03 12.94
C ILE A 23 6.11 7.60 11.57
N PRO A 24 6.54 8.88 11.46
CA PRO A 24 7.00 9.42 10.18
C PRO A 24 8.33 8.73 9.85
N VAL A 25 8.52 8.37 8.59
CA VAL A 25 9.75 7.70 8.11
C VAL A 25 11.00 8.55 8.43
N ASP A 26 10.86 9.88 8.42
CA ASP A 26 11.93 10.84 8.71
C ASP A 26 12.21 11.09 10.20
N ALA A 27 11.31 10.72 11.12
CA ALA A 27 11.53 10.97 12.55
C ALA A 27 12.66 10.09 13.12
N PHE A 28 12.99 9.00 12.44
CA PHE A 28 14.10 8.13 12.82
C PHE A 28 15.47 8.78 12.58
N LEU A 29 15.59 9.61 11.53
CA LEU A 29 16.82 10.36 11.26
C LEU A 29 17.08 11.48 12.28
N ARG A 30 16.04 11.97 12.97
CA ARG A 30 16.21 12.92 14.10
C ARG A 30 16.38 12.23 15.46
N ALA A 31 16.05 10.94 15.56
CA ALA A 31 16.22 10.14 16.77
C ALA A 31 17.52 9.33 16.78
N ALA A 32 18.44 9.56 15.83
CA ALA A 32 19.76 8.92 15.76
C ALA A 32 20.73 9.31 16.90
N LEU A 33 20.22 9.66 18.08
CA LEU A 33 20.94 9.84 19.33
C LEU A 33 20.17 9.12 20.46
N GLY A 34 20.22 7.79 20.46
CA GLY A 34 19.83 6.94 21.60
C GLY A 34 18.52 6.14 21.43
N PRO A 35 18.32 5.07 22.23
CA PRO A 35 17.16 4.17 22.14
C PRO A 35 15.85 4.78 22.68
N GLU A 36 15.79 6.08 22.93
CA GLU A 36 14.59 6.73 23.43
C GLU A 36 13.86 7.45 22.29
N LEU A 37 12.55 7.18 22.16
CA LEU A 37 11.65 8.04 21.41
C LEU A 37 11.90 9.49 21.85
N PRO A 38 11.89 10.50 20.94
CA PRO A 38 12.06 11.88 21.34
C PRO A 38 11.01 12.21 22.42
N SER A 39 11.46 12.38 23.66
CA SER A 39 10.65 12.72 24.82
C SER A 39 9.87 14.03 24.66
N GLY A 40 10.15 14.79 23.60
CA GLY A 40 9.43 15.99 23.17
C GLY A 40 8.18 15.75 22.31
N LEU A 41 7.96 14.57 21.72
CA LEU A 41 6.75 14.30 20.92
C LEU A 41 5.58 13.74 21.75
N CYS A 42 5.85 13.11 22.92
CA CYS A 42 4.80 12.47 23.72
C CYS A 42 4.24 13.34 24.87
N ASN A 43 4.84 14.50 25.15
CA ASN A 43 4.56 15.27 26.37
C ASN A 43 3.62 16.48 26.22
N SER A 44 3.01 16.71 25.05
CA SER A 44 1.95 17.72 24.94
C SER A 44 0.62 17.12 25.38
N ALA A 45 -0.02 17.71 26.40
CA ALA A 45 -1.36 17.33 26.85
C ALA A 45 -2.41 17.36 25.71
N ASP A 46 -2.15 18.14 24.65
CA ASP A 46 -3.01 18.29 23.47
C ASP A 46 -2.93 17.14 22.46
N SER A 47 -2.04 16.16 22.68
CA SER A 47 -1.79 15.05 21.74
C SER A 47 -2.46 13.72 22.14
N TRP A 48 -3.29 13.74 23.19
CA TRP A 48 -4.02 12.57 23.69
C TRP A 48 -5.46 12.58 23.18
N MET A 49 -5.88 11.48 22.54
CA MET A 49 -7.28 11.22 22.29
C MET A 49 -7.93 10.79 23.61
N ILE A 50 -8.73 11.66 24.19
CA ILE A 50 -9.49 11.35 25.41
C ILE A 50 -10.66 10.44 25.02
N VAL A 51 -10.73 9.27 25.65
CA VAL A 51 -11.81 8.31 25.45
C VAL A 51 -12.68 8.31 26.72
N PRO A 52 -13.80 9.07 26.75
CA PRO A 52 -14.67 9.10 27.91
C PRO A 52 -15.52 7.82 28.01
N ASN A 53 -16.02 7.53 29.22
CA ASN A 53 -17.07 6.53 29.46
C ASN A 53 -16.73 5.10 29.01
N ILE A 54 -15.50 4.64 29.27
CA ILE A 54 -15.10 3.28 28.94
C ILE A 54 -15.84 2.27 29.82
N LYS A 55 -16.74 1.52 29.19
CA LYS A 55 -17.48 0.40 29.81
C LYS A 55 -16.96 -0.97 29.37
N GLN A 56 -16.01 -0.99 28.43
CA GLN A 56 -15.50 -2.19 27.77
C GLN A 56 -13.97 -2.23 27.87
N ASN A 57 -13.40 -3.43 27.85
CA ASN A 57 -11.95 -3.63 27.91
C ASN A 57 -11.23 -3.45 26.55
N HIS A 58 -11.90 -2.85 25.56
CA HIS A 58 -11.35 -2.60 24.23
C HIS A 58 -11.84 -1.25 23.68
N TYR A 59 -11.06 -0.67 22.78
CA TYR A 59 -11.38 0.57 22.07
C TYR A 59 -10.89 0.46 20.63
N THR A 60 -11.72 0.90 19.68
CA THR A 60 -11.38 0.90 18.25
C THR A 60 -11.02 2.31 17.81
N VAL A 61 -9.80 2.46 17.29
CA VAL A 61 -9.33 3.72 16.71
C VAL A 61 -9.72 3.77 15.23
N HIS A 62 -10.32 4.90 14.82
CA HIS A 62 -10.72 5.15 13.43
C HIS A 62 -9.83 6.22 12.78
N GLY A 63 -9.81 6.25 11.44
CA GLY A 63 -9.10 7.29 10.68
C GLY A 63 -7.59 7.11 10.53
N LEU A 64 -7.06 5.92 10.84
CA LEU A 64 -5.66 5.60 10.59
C LEU A 64 -5.39 5.52 9.08
N GLN A 65 -4.30 6.16 8.64
CA GLN A 65 -3.79 6.02 7.28
C GLN A 65 -3.37 4.58 7.01
N SER A 66 -3.71 4.09 5.81
CA SER A 66 -3.34 2.76 5.34
C SER A 66 -1.83 2.60 5.18
N GLY A 67 -1.34 1.37 5.38
CA GLY A 67 0.07 1.00 5.26
C GLY A 67 1.04 1.83 6.12
N THR A 68 0.50 2.47 7.15
CA THR A 68 1.24 3.27 8.11
C THR A 68 1.48 2.49 9.41
N LYS A 69 2.67 2.68 9.99
CA LYS A 69 3.07 2.15 11.29
C LYS A 69 2.78 3.18 12.37
N TYR A 70 2.14 2.75 13.43
CA TYR A 70 1.72 3.61 14.55
C TYR A 70 2.29 3.07 15.86
N ILE A 71 2.64 4.00 16.75
CA ILE A 71 2.89 3.71 18.16
C ILE A 71 1.66 4.09 18.96
N PHE A 72 1.23 3.18 19.83
CA PHE A 72 0.10 3.32 20.72
C PHE A 72 0.59 3.31 22.16
N ILE A 73 0.18 4.33 22.93
CA ILE A 73 0.37 4.37 24.37
C ILE A 73 -0.99 4.59 25.00
N VAL A 74 -1.33 3.76 25.98
CA VAL A 74 -2.58 3.89 26.74
C VAL A 74 -2.24 4.45 28.12
N LYS A 75 -2.88 5.53 28.51
CA LYS A 75 -2.71 6.15 29.83
C LYS A 75 -4.03 6.15 30.59
N ALA A 76 -4.04 5.53 31.75
CA ALA A 76 -5.15 5.60 32.70
C ALA A 76 -4.92 6.74 33.69
N ILE A 77 -5.94 7.56 33.95
CA ILE A 77 -5.90 8.69 34.87
C ILE A 77 -7.10 8.59 35.83
N ASN A 78 -6.83 8.66 37.13
CA ASN A 78 -7.83 8.79 38.19
C ASN A 78 -7.38 9.80 39.26
N GLN A 79 -8.19 10.00 40.31
CA GLN A 79 -7.85 10.92 41.40
C GLN A 79 -6.56 10.52 42.16
N ALA A 80 -6.17 9.25 42.11
CA ALA A 80 -4.95 8.74 42.75
C ALA A 80 -3.70 8.89 41.87
N GLY A 81 -3.83 9.37 40.63
CA GLY A 81 -2.71 9.63 39.72
C GLY A 81 -2.91 9.01 38.34
N SER A 82 -1.81 8.78 37.63
CA SER A 82 -1.84 8.23 36.27
C SER A 82 -0.83 7.11 36.06
N ARG A 83 -1.17 6.13 35.22
CA ARG A 83 -0.29 5.04 34.80
C ARG A 83 -0.38 4.88 33.28
N SER A 84 0.76 4.68 32.63
CA SER A 84 0.85 4.43 31.19
C SER A 84 1.21 2.97 30.92
N SER A 85 0.76 2.44 29.78
CA SER A 85 1.23 1.17 29.24
C SER A 85 2.61 1.32 28.61
N GLU A 86 3.28 0.19 28.38
CA GLU A 86 4.39 0.15 27.44
C GLU A 86 3.90 0.51 26.01
N PRO A 87 4.76 1.11 25.16
CA PRO A 87 4.40 1.42 23.79
C PRO A 87 4.15 0.18 22.94
N GLY A 88 2.96 0.08 22.34
CA GLY A 88 2.62 -0.94 21.35
C GLY A 88 2.85 -0.46 19.91
N LYS A 89 3.43 -1.30 19.05
CA LYS A 89 3.56 -1.02 17.62
C LYS A 89 2.47 -1.77 16.84
N LEU A 90 1.76 -1.07 15.96
CA LEU A 90 0.81 -1.71 15.04
C LEU A 90 1.02 -1.19 13.63
N LYS A 91 0.91 -2.11 12.67
CA LYS A 91 0.96 -1.81 11.23
C LYS A 91 -0.44 -1.93 10.68
N THR A 92 -0.88 -0.89 9.98
CA THR A 92 -2.13 -0.93 9.22
C THR A 92 -1.91 -1.63 7.87
N ASN A 93 -2.96 -2.26 7.34
CA ASN A 93 -2.91 -2.83 6.00
C ASN A 93 -2.91 -1.74 4.93
N SER A 94 -2.43 -2.06 3.73
CA SER A 94 -2.53 -1.18 2.56
C SER A 94 -3.98 -0.99 2.12
N GLN A 95 -4.26 0.09 1.40
CA GLN A 95 -5.63 0.34 0.94
C GLN A 95 -6.01 -0.73 -0.10
N PRO A 96 -7.07 -1.53 0.13
CA PRO A 96 -7.47 -2.53 -0.85
C PRO A 96 -8.04 -1.84 -2.09
N PHE A 97 -7.70 -2.37 -3.26
CA PHE A 97 -8.27 -1.96 -4.54
C PHE A 97 -8.69 -3.18 -5.36
N LYS A 98 -9.47 -2.93 -6.41
CA LYS A 98 -9.92 -3.90 -7.39
C LYS A 98 -9.63 -3.37 -8.79
N LEU A 99 -9.62 -4.25 -9.78
CA LEU A 99 -9.62 -3.87 -11.19
C LEU A 99 -10.92 -3.15 -11.53
N ASP A 100 -10.85 -2.06 -12.29
CA ASP A 100 -12.03 -1.37 -12.83
C ASP A 100 -12.41 -1.94 -14.21
N PRO A 101 -13.50 -2.71 -14.34
CA PRO A 101 -13.92 -3.26 -15.62
C PRO A 101 -14.23 -2.19 -16.67
N LYS A 102 -14.59 -0.97 -16.27
CA LYS A 102 -14.86 0.14 -17.20
C LYS A 102 -13.59 0.67 -17.86
N SER A 103 -12.43 0.44 -17.22
CA SER A 103 -11.12 0.81 -17.75
C SER A 103 -10.52 -0.28 -18.66
N ALA A 104 -11.06 -1.50 -18.61
CA ALA A 104 -10.47 -2.64 -19.28
C ALA A 104 -10.61 -2.57 -20.81
N HIS A 105 -9.53 -2.88 -21.51
CA HIS A 105 -9.54 -3.02 -22.95
C HIS A 105 -10.52 -4.14 -23.38
N ARG A 106 -11.24 -3.98 -24.50
CA ARG A 106 -12.26 -4.93 -25.00
C ARG A 106 -11.81 -6.38 -25.21
N LYS A 107 -10.50 -6.61 -25.25
CA LYS A 107 -9.89 -7.95 -25.43
C LYS A 107 -9.43 -8.54 -24.08
N LEU A 108 -9.81 -7.92 -22.98
CA LEU A 108 -9.58 -8.40 -21.64
C LEU A 108 -10.90 -8.74 -21.00
N LYS A 109 -10.88 -9.78 -20.17
CA LYS A 109 -11.98 -10.15 -19.30
C LYS A 109 -11.52 -9.98 -17.85
N VAL A 110 -12.32 -9.26 -17.07
CA VAL A 110 -12.12 -9.14 -15.62
C VAL A 110 -13.01 -10.17 -14.93
N SER A 111 -12.48 -10.86 -13.92
CA SER A 111 -13.23 -11.83 -13.11
C SER A 111 -14.33 -11.17 -12.29
N HIS A 112 -15.29 -11.95 -11.79
CA HIS A 112 -16.43 -11.44 -11.04
C HIS A 112 -16.05 -10.71 -9.73
N ASP A 113 -14.99 -11.16 -9.07
CA ASP A 113 -14.43 -10.53 -7.87
C ASP A 113 -13.61 -9.26 -8.17
N ASN A 114 -13.37 -8.96 -9.46
CA ASN A 114 -12.52 -7.90 -9.98
C ASN A 114 -11.06 -7.97 -9.52
N LEU A 115 -10.53 -9.17 -9.29
CA LEU A 115 -9.13 -9.37 -8.87
C LEU A 115 -8.28 -10.06 -9.94
N THR A 116 -8.88 -10.67 -10.95
CA THR A 116 -8.16 -11.33 -12.04
C THR A 116 -8.49 -10.67 -13.38
N VAL A 117 -7.46 -10.39 -14.17
CA VAL A 117 -7.59 -9.96 -15.56
C VAL A 117 -7.00 -11.04 -16.47
N GLU A 118 -7.77 -11.43 -17.48
CA GLU A 118 -7.41 -12.46 -18.43
C GLU A 118 -7.51 -11.94 -19.87
N ARG A 119 -6.67 -12.47 -20.75
CA ARG A 119 -6.79 -12.28 -22.19
C ARG A 119 -8.00 -13.02 -22.76
N ASP A 120 -8.94 -12.29 -23.35
CA ASP A 120 -10.09 -12.91 -24.03
C ASP A 120 -9.73 -13.32 -25.46
N GLU A 121 -9.44 -14.60 -25.65
CA GLU A 121 -9.13 -15.19 -26.96
C GLU A 121 -10.35 -15.30 -27.89
N SER A 122 -11.58 -15.26 -27.36
CA SER A 122 -12.80 -15.36 -28.17
C SER A 122 -13.05 -14.11 -29.02
N SER A 123 -12.54 -12.96 -28.57
CA SER A 123 -12.59 -11.68 -29.27
C SER A 123 -11.81 -11.65 -30.59
N SER A 124 -10.92 -12.63 -30.82
CA SER A 124 -10.12 -12.73 -32.06
C SER A 124 -10.88 -13.30 -33.26
N LYS A 125 -12.02 -13.98 -33.05
CA LYS A 125 -12.78 -14.68 -34.11
C LYS A 125 -13.75 -13.79 -34.90
N LYS A 126 -13.85 -12.48 -34.64
CA LYS A 126 -14.84 -11.58 -35.26
C LYS A 126 -14.26 -10.27 -35.84
N SER A 127 -13.26 -10.33 -36.73
CA SER A 127 -13.11 -9.24 -37.71
C SER A 127 -12.49 -9.69 -39.03
N HIS A 128 -13.32 -9.77 -40.07
CA HIS A 128 -12.92 -9.72 -41.48
C HIS A 128 -13.14 -8.33 -42.09
N THR A 129 -13.14 -7.28 -41.27
CA THR A 129 -13.20 -5.89 -41.72
C THR A 129 -11.88 -5.17 -41.43
N PRO A 130 -11.21 -4.62 -42.45
CA PRO A 130 -10.04 -3.77 -42.25
C PRO A 130 -10.51 -2.35 -41.92
N GLU A 131 -10.87 -2.07 -40.67
CA GLU A 131 -11.22 -0.69 -40.26
C GLU A 131 -10.56 -0.22 -38.95
N ARG A 132 -9.67 0.77 -39.16
CA ARG A 132 -9.47 2.04 -38.44
C ARG A 132 -9.37 2.07 -36.90
N PHE A 133 -8.18 2.48 -36.47
CA PHE A 133 -7.86 3.29 -35.27
C PHE A 133 -8.43 2.84 -33.91
N THR A 134 -7.73 1.90 -33.30
CA THR A 134 -7.54 1.80 -31.84
C THR A 134 -6.15 1.20 -31.63
N SER A 135 -5.29 1.75 -30.76
CA SER A 135 -3.92 1.29 -30.56
C SER A 135 -3.82 -0.25 -30.48
N GLN A 136 -3.39 -0.88 -31.58
CA GLN A 136 -3.40 -2.35 -31.72
C GLN A 136 -2.47 -3.06 -30.73
N GLY A 137 -1.65 -2.31 -29.97
CA GLY A 137 -0.60 -2.85 -29.13
C GLY A 137 -0.91 -2.98 -27.63
N SER A 138 -1.81 -2.21 -27.02
CA SER A 138 -1.92 -2.11 -25.55
C SER A 138 -3.23 -2.69 -25.01
N TYR A 139 -3.16 -3.78 -24.24
CA TYR A 139 -4.32 -4.39 -23.60
C TYR A 139 -4.29 -4.08 -22.12
N GLY A 140 -4.73 -2.88 -21.76
CA GLY A 140 -4.63 -2.34 -20.39
C GLY A 140 -5.91 -2.44 -19.56
N VAL A 141 -5.73 -2.44 -18.25
CA VAL A 141 -6.76 -2.25 -17.21
C VAL A 141 -6.14 -1.48 -16.03
N ALA A 142 -6.93 -0.66 -15.36
CA ALA A 142 -6.52 0.10 -14.18
C ALA A 142 -7.24 -0.40 -12.92
N GLY A 143 -6.68 -0.08 -11.76
CA GLY A 143 -7.36 -0.19 -10.48
C GLY A 143 -8.48 0.85 -10.33
N ASN A 144 -9.35 0.65 -9.34
CA ASN A 144 -10.45 1.56 -9.04
C ASN A 144 -10.11 2.59 -7.93
N VAL A 145 -8.88 2.59 -7.42
CA VAL A 145 -8.39 3.49 -6.36
C VAL A 145 -7.22 4.31 -6.91
N PHE A 146 -7.22 5.60 -6.57
CA PHE A 146 -6.09 6.49 -6.74
C PHE A 146 -5.45 6.73 -5.37
N ILE A 147 -4.14 6.54 -5.30
CA ILE A 147 -3.33 6.66 -4.10
C ILE A 147 -2.56 7.98 -4.16
N ASP A 148 -2.63 8.76 -3.08
CA ASP A 148 -2.08 10.11 -3.00
C ASP A 148 -1.26 10.37 -1.72
N SER A 149 -1.03 9.33 -0.91
CA SER A 149 -0.30 9.40 0.35
C SER A 149 0.05 8.01 0.87
N GLY A 150 1.04 7.94 1.75
CA GLY A 150 1.40 6.74 2.50
C GLY A 150 2.17 5.69 1.71
N ARG A 151 2.40 4.55 2.37
CA ARG A 151 3.06 3.38 1.81
C ARG A 151 2.03 2.29 1.54
N HIS A 152 2.11 1.62 0.40
CA HIS A 152 1.15 0.60 -0.01
C HIS A 152 1.86 -0.58 -0.66
N TYR A 153 1.43 -1.78 -0.29
CA TYR A 153 1.95 -3.03 -0.82
C TYR A 153 0.82 -3.90 -1.38
N TRP A 154 1.06 -4.46 -2.56
CA TRP A 154 0.22 -5.48 -3.17
C TRP A 154 1.06 -6.46 -3.98
N GLU A 155 0.48 -7.61 -4.27
CA GLU A 155 1.15 -8.66 -5.03
C GLU A 155 0.37 -9.01 -6.29
N VAL A 156 1.08 -9.45 -7.32
CA VAL A 156 0.50 -9.94 -8.56
C VAL A 156 1.00 -11.35 -8.82
N VAL A 157 0.08 -12.30 -8.84
CA VAL A 157 0.33 -13.69 -9.20
C VAL A 157 0.37 -13.80 -10.73
N ILE A 158 1.50 -14.28 -11.24
CA ILE A 158 1.77 -14.50 -12.67
C ILE A 158 1.30 -15.91 -13.02
N SER A 159 0.01 -16.06 -13.36
CA SER A 159 -0.64 -17.34 -13.64
C SER A 159 -0.23 -17.93 -15.01
N GLY A 160 1.07 -18.15 -15.19
CA GLY A 160 1.67 -18.63 -16.45
C GLY A 160 1.76 -17.58 -17.56
N SER A 161 1.38 -16.33 -17.29
CA SER A 161 1.55 -15.24 -18.25
C SER A 161 3.03 -14.96 -18.50
N THR A 162 3.39 -14.81 -19.77
CA THR A 162 4.76 -14.50 -20.20
C THR A 162 4.84 -13.17 -20.94
N TRP A 163 3.70 -12.49 -21.10
CA TRP A 163 3.65 -11.20 -21.76
C TRP A 163 2.68 -10.27 -21.03
N TYR A 164 3.26 -9.37 -20.23
CA TYR A 164 2.52 -8.43 -19.40
C TYR A 164 3.36 -7.21 -19.02
N ALA A 165 2.70 -6.20 -18.48
CA ALA A 165 3.33 -5.13 -17.71
C ALA A 165 2.50 -4.82 -16.46
N ILE A 166 3.19 -4.52 -15.36
CA ILE A 166 2.63 -4.22 -14.04
C ILE A 166 3.25 -2.91 -13.59
N GLY A 167 2.44 -1.97 -13.11
CA GLY A 167 2.99 -0.68 -12.71
C GLY A 167 1.98 0.32 -12.15
N LEU A 168 2.36 1.60 -12.24
CA LEU A 168 1.58 2.74 -11.83
C LEU A 168 1.41 3.73 -12.98
N ALA A 169 0.29 4.45 -12.97
CA ALA A 169 0.05 5.56 -13.88
C ALA A 169 -0.71 6.69 -13.19
N TYR A 170 -0.45 7.92 -13.62
CA TYR A 170 -1.34 9.03 -13.33
C TYR A 170 -2.64 8.91 -14.10
N LYS A 171 -3.69 9.60 -13.63
CA LYS A 171 -4.97 9.71 -14.35
C LYS A 171 -4.81 10.31 -15.75
N SER A 172 -3.82 11.18 -15.94
CA SER A 172 -3.47 11.85 -17.20
C SER A 172 -2.76 10.94 -18.21
N ALA A 173 -2.35 9.73 -17.83
CA ALA A 173 -1.60 8.85 -18.71
C ALA A 173 -2.40 8.47 -19.97
N PRO A 174 -1.80 8.53 -21.16
CA PRO A 174 -2.41 8.08 -22.40
C PRO A 174 -2.90 6.62 -22.32
N LYS A 175 -4.21 6.40 -22.47
CA LYS A 175 -4.82 5.06 -22.42
C LYS A 175 -4.51 4.17 -23.63
N HIS A 176 -3.99 4.75 -24.70
CA HIS A 176 -3.73 4.08 -25.98
C HIS A 176 -2.23 3.77 -26.19
N GLU A 177 -1.40 3.98 -25.17
CA GLU A 177 0.02 3.66 -25.20
C GLU A 177 0.34 2.48 -24.28
N TRP A 178 1.54 1.91 -24.44
CA TRP A 178 2.05 0.95 -23.46
C TRP A 178 2.44 1.66 -22.17
N ILE A 179 2.16 1.03 -21.04
CA ILE A 179 2.59 1.52 -19.73
C ILE A 179 4.11 1.70 -19.75
N GLY A 180 4.57 2.85 -19.28
CA GLY A 180 5.98 3.27 -19.27
C GLY A 180 6.48 3.92 -20.57
N LYS A 181 5.71 3.97 -21.66
CA LYS A 181 6.13 4.67 -22.90
C LYS A 181 5.95 6.20 -22.83
N ASN A 182 5.29 6.70 -21.79
CA ASN A 182 5.16 8.13 -21.49
C ASN A 182 5.76 8.46 -20.11
N SER A 183 5.85 9.75 -19.81
CA SER A 183 6.33 10.27 -18.52
C SER A 183 5.31 10.14 -17.38
N ALA A 184 4.08 9.73 -17.66
CA ALA A 184 3.00 9.62 -16.67
C ALA A 184 2.78 8.19 -16.15
N SER A 185 3.70 7.27 -16.45
CA SER A 185 3.62 5.87 -16.01
C SER A 185 4.99 5.20 -15.83
N TRP A 186 5.01 4.18 -14.97
CA TRP A 186 6.18 3.38 -14.61
C TRP A 186 5.78 1.92 -14.55
N ALA A 187 6.57 1.02 -15.13
CA ALA A 187 6.22 -0.40 -15.18
C ALA A 187 7.41 -1.34 -15.12
N LEU A 188 7.17 -2.52 -14.55
CA LEU A 188 7.93 -3.73 -14.82
C LEU A 188 7.23 -4.48 -15.95
N CYS A 189 7.97 -4.90 -16.96
CA CYS A 189 7.47 -5.54 -18.17
C CYS A 189 8.15 -6.89 -18.39
N ARG A 190 7.36 -7.88 -18.80
CA ARG A 190 7.85 -9.17 -19.30
C ARG A 190 7.37 -9.38 -20.72
N CYS A 191 8.28 -9.77 -21.60
CA CYS A 191 7.99 -10.26 -22.95
C CYS A 191 8.77 -11.55 -23.17
N HIS A 192 8.07 -12.68 -23.10
CA HIS A 192 8.65 -14.02 -23.10
C HIS A 192 9.70 -14.19 -21.99
N ASN A 193 10.97 -14.25 -22.35
CA ASN A 193 12.10 -14.37 -21.43
C ASN A 193 12.82 -13.03 -21.18
N THR A 194 12.38 -11.96 -21.85
CA THR A 194 12.95 -10.63 -21.66
C THR A 194 12.20 -9.89 -20.56
N TRP A 195 12.94 -9.29 -19.65
CA TRP A 195 12.41 -8.45 -18.58
C TRP A 195 13.05 -7.08 -18.65
N VAL A 196 12.22 -6.07 -18.53
CA VAL A 196 12.68 -4.68 -18.46
C VAL A 196 11.82 -3.93 -17.45
N VAL A 197 12.39 -2.91 -16.85
CA VAL A 197 11.60 -1.82 -16.28
C VAL A 197 11.55 -0.67 -17.28
N ARG A 198 10.40 0.02 -17.34
CA ARG A 198 10.13 1.04 -18.34
C ARG A 198 9.52 2.29 -17.74
N HIS A 199 10.08 3.44 -18.13
CA HIS A 199 9.52 4.77 -17.86
C HIS A 199 9.96 5.77 -18.94
N ASN A 200 9.06 6.66 -19.37
CA ASN A 200 9.33 7.68 -20.38
C ASN A 200 10.03 7.12 -21.64
N SER A 201 9.54 5.98 -22.13
CA SER A 201 10.11 5.23 -23.26
C SER A 201 11.50 4.64 -23.07
N LYS A 202 12.18 4.90 -21.94
CA LYS A 202 13.45 4.27 -21.58
C LYS A 202 13.17 2.90 -20.98
N GLU A 203 13.93 1.92 -21.42
CA GLU A 203 13.86 0.54 -20.92
C GLU A 203 15.22 0.18 -20.30
N ILE A 204 15.17 -0.39 -19.11
CA ILE A 204 16.35 -0.91 -18.40
C ILE A 204 16.14 -2.41 -18.24
N PRO A 205 17.01 -3.26 -18.82
CA PRO A 205 16.95 -4.71 -18.63
C PRO A 205 17.12 -5.08 -17.17
N ILE A 206 16.38 -6.09 -16.72
CA ILE A 206 16.55 -6.72 -15.42
C ILE A 206 16.58 -8.24 -15.61
N GLU A 207 17.13 -8.97 -14.64
CA GLU A 207 17.27 -10.43 -14.71
C GLU A 207 16.62 -11.13 -13.49
N PRO A 208 15.28 -11.20 -13.44
CA PRO A 208 14.60 -11.96 -12.39
C PRO A 208 14.88 -13.46 -12.48
N ALA A 209 14.67 -14.17 -11.36
CA ALA A 209 14.78 -15.63 -11.34
C ALA A 209 13.87 -16.28 -12.41
N PRO A 210 14.32 -17.34 -13.11
CA PRO A 210 13.56 -17.96 -14.21
C PRO A 210 12.14 -18.41 -13.82
N HIS A 211 11.94 -18.70 -12.54
CA HIS A 211 10.69 -19.21 -11.98
C HIS A 211 9.88 -18.15 -11.23
N LEU A 212 10.11 -16.84 -11.45
CA LEU A 212 9.32 -15.78 -10.84
C LEU A 212 7.81 -16.03 -11.05
N ARG A 213 7.09 -16.27 -9.94
CA ARG A 213 5.63 -16.54 -9.94
C ARG A 213 4.81 -15.39 -9.38
N ARG A 214 5.45 -14.50 -8.61
CA ARG A 214 4.75 -13.44 -7.91
C ARG A 214 5.59 -12.18 -7.85
N VAL A 215 5.03 -11.06 -8.30
CA VAL A 215 5.67 -9.75 -8.21
C VAL A 215 5.03 -9.01 -7.05
N GLY A 216 5.85 -8.61 -6.08
CA GLY A 216 5.47 -7.67 -5.03
C GLY A 216 5.72 -6.24 -5.51
N ILE A 217 4.82 -5.32 -5.17
CA ILE A 217 4.93 -3.92 -5.51
C ILE A 217 4.79 -3.11 -4.24
N LEU A 218 5.82 -2.34 -3.90
CA LEU A 218 5.82 -1.40 -2.80
C LEU A 218 5.81 0.01 -3.37
N LEU A 219 4.72 0.73 -3.17
CA LEU A 219 4.61 2.16 -3.40
C LEU A 219 4.93 2.87 -2.08
N ASP A 220 5.91 3.77 -2.09
CA ASP A 220 6.11 4.75 -1.04
C ASP A 220 5.79 6.12 -1.65
N TYR A 221 4.53 6.55 -1.52
CA TYR A 221 4.11 7.80 -2.14
C TYR A 221 4.79 9.01 -1.48
N ASP A 222 4.93 8.96 -0.16
CA ASP A 222 5.45 10.07 0.63
C ASP A 222 6.96 10.28 0.38
N ASN A 223 7.73 9.19 0.23
CA ASN A 223 9.15 9.27 -0.11
C ASN A 223 9.43 9.22 -1.62
N GLY A 224 8.39 9.13 -2.45
CA GLY A 224 8.55 9.21 -3.89
C GLY A 224 9.22 7.99 -4.51
N SER A 225 8.77 6.76 -4.21
CA SER A 225 9.32 5.58 -4.87
C SER A 225 8.29 4.50 -5.19
N ILE A 226 8.61 3.69 -6.21
CA ILE A 226 7.96 2.40 -6.47
C ILE A 226 9.03 1.33 -6.65
N ALA A 227 8.97 0.29 -5.82
CA ALA A 227 9.87 -0.85 -5.85
C ALA A 227 9.14 -2.14 -6.23
N PHE A 228 9.82 -2.99 -7.00
CA PHE A 228 9.35 -4.29 -7.46
C PHE A 228 10.19 -5.40 -6.83
N TYR A 229 9.54 -6.49 -6.43
CA TYR A 229 10.18 -7.62 -5.75
C TYR A 229 9.71 -8.96 -6.33
N ASP A 230 10.57 -9.97 -6.26
CA ASP A 230 10.12 -11.35 -6.16
C ASP A 230 9.51 -11.56 -4.78
N ALA A 231 8.18 -11.55 -4.72
CA ALA A 231 7.46 -11.60 -3.45
C ALA A 231 7.66 -12.92 -2.68
N LEU A 232 7.94 -14.03 -3.38
CA LEU A 232 8.10 -15.33 -2.71
C LEU A 232 9.49 -15.50 -2.12
N ASN A 233 10.50 -14.94 -2.78
CA ASN A 233 11.90 -15.06 -2.38
C ASN A 233 12.42 -13.80 -1.67
N SER A 234 11.60 -12.75 -1.54
CA SER A 234 11.98 -11.47 -0.93
C SER A 234 13.18 -10.80 -1.65
N ILE A 235 13.29 -10.99 -2.97
CA ILE A 235 14.40 -10.46 -3.77
C ILE A 235 13.97 -9.15 -4.42
N HIS A 236 14.74 -8.09 -4.21
CA HIS A 236 14.56 -6.81 -4.91
C HIS A 236 14.84 -6.97 -6.40
N LEU A 237 13.95 -6.45 -7.25
CA LEU A 237 14.11 -6.46 -8.70
C LEU A 237 14.53 -5.09 -9.22
N TYR A 238 13.84 -4.03 -8.81
CA TYR A 238 14.10 -2.66 -9.25
C TYR A 238 13.34 -1.62 -8.42
N THR A 239 13.86 -0.40 -8.32
CA THR A 239 13.16 0.76 -7.75
C THR A 239 13.21 1.95 -8.71
N PHE A 240 12.07 2.60 -8.91
CA PHE A 240 12.03 3.95 -9.48
C PHE A 240 11.93 4.99 -8.37
N ASP A 241 12.76 6.01 -8.44
CA ASP A 241 12.60 7.26 -7.69
C ASP A 241 11.75 8.24 -8.50
N ILE A 242 10.72 8.78 -7.87
CA ILE A 242 9.64 9.54 -8.51
C ILE A 242 9.27 10.73 -7.62
N THR A 243 9.28 11.93 -8.18
CA THR A 243 8.61 13.08 -7.57
C THR A 243 7.13 13.07 -7.96
N PHE A 244 6.27 12.46 -7.14
CA PHE A 244 4.85 12.37 -7.46
C PHE A 244 4.17 13.75 -7.49
N SER A 245 3.59 14.12 -8.63
CA SER A 245 2.85 15.37 -8.79
C SER A 245 1.33 15.22 -8.70
N GLN A 246 0.83 13.97 -8.75
CA GLN A 246 -0.59 13.63 -8.82
C GLN A 246 -0.83 12.26 -8.18
N PRO A 247 -2.08 11.97 -7.76
CA PRO A 247 -2.46 10.63 -7.34
C PRO A 247 -2.18 9.59 -8.44
N VAL A 248 -1.67 8.42 -8.03
CA VAL A 248 -1.32 7.30 -8.92
C VAL A 248 -2.31 6.15 -8.77
N CYS A 249 -2.47 5.38 -9.84
CA CYS A 249 -3.32 4.20 -9.85
C CYS A 249 -2.52 2.97 -10.30
N PRO A 250 -2.70 1.80 -9.66
CA PRO A 250 -2.21 0.52 -10.17
C PRO A 250 -2.73 0.27 -11.59
N THR A 251 -1.85 -0.12 -12.50
CA THR A 251 -2.19 -0.39 -13.90
C THR A 251 -1.49 -1.63 -14.41
N PHE A 252 -2.18 -2.36 -15.28
CA PHE A 252 -1.77 -3.68 -15.75
C PHE A 252 -2.06 -3.79 -17.23
N THR A 253 -1.15 -4.42 -17.97
CA THR A 253 -1.39 -4.87 -19.35
C THR A 253 -1.12 -6.36 -19.46
N VAL A 254 -2.00 -7.09 -20.15
CA VAL A 254 -1.91 -8.56 -20.30
C VAL A 254 -2.13 -8.96 -21.75
N TRP A 255 -1.15 -9.66 -22.34
CA TRP A 255 -1.24 -10.17 -23.72
C TRP A 255 -1.54 -11.66 -23.79
N ASN A 256 -1.26 -12.44 -22.75
CA ASN A 256 -1.60 -13.84 -22.67
C ASN A 256 -1.92 -14.30 -21.24
N LYS A 257 -2.76 -15.35 -21.13
CA LYS A 257 -3.18 -15.94 -19.85
C LYS A 257 -3.81 -14.87 -18.94
N CYS A 258 -3.53 -14.91 -17.64
CA CYS A 258 -4.07 -13.98 -16.66
C CYS A 258 -3.06 -13.50 -15.63
N LEU A 259 -3.39 -12.39 -14.98
CA LEU A 259 -2.79 -11.88 -13.76
C LEU A 259 -3.85 -11.82 -12.66
N THR A 260 -3.52 -12.26 -11.46
CA THR A 260 -4.39 -12.17 -10.28
C THR A 260 -3.75 -11.27 -9.23
N ILE A 261 -4.50 -10.29 -8.74
CA ILE A 261 -4.02 -9.28 -7.80
C ILE A 261 -4.43 -9.67 -6.38
N ILE A 262 -3.48 -9.59 -5.45
CA ILE A 262 -3.69 -9.71 -4.02
C ILE A 262 -3.50 -8.32 -3.41
N THR A 263 -4.59 -7.72 -2.92
CA THR A 263 -4.61 -6.36 -2.37
C THR A 263 -4.94 -6.36 -0.88
N GLY A 264 -4.79 -5.20 -0.22
CA GLY A 264 -5.06 -5.08 1.21
C GLY A 264 -4.03 -5.79 2.09
N LEU A 265 -2.84 -6.08 1.55
CA LEU A 265 -1.76 -6.72 2.28
C LEU A 265 -1.07 -5.70 3.21
N PRO A 266 -0.61 -6.11 4.40
CA PRO A 266 0.37 -5.33 5.15
C PRO A 266 1.69 -5.28 4.37
N ILE A 267 2.50 -4.26 4.63
CA ILE A 267 3.88 -4.22 4.12
C ILE A 267 4.68 -5.32 4.83
N PRO A 268 5.32 -6.25 4.10
CA PRO A 268 6.12 -7.31 4.70
C PRO A 268 7.24 -6.74 5.56
N ASP A 269 7.52 -7.37 6.71
CA ASP A 269 8.50 -6.86 7.68
C ASP A 269 9.90 -6.68 7.09
N HIS A 270 10.33 -7.57 6.18
CA HIS A 270 11.62 -7.49 5.51
C HIS A 270 11.73 -6.34 4.49
N LEU A 271 10.60 -5.80 4.01
CA LEU A 271 10.55 -4.62 3.14
C LEU A 271 10.33 -3.33 3.94
N ASP A 272 9.96 -3.47 5.20
CA ASP A 272 9.87 -2.40 6.14
C ASP A 272 11.29 -2.09 6.65
N CYS A 273 12.13 -1.50 5.78
CA CYS A 273 13.46 -0.98 6.15
C CYS A 273 13.33 0.13 7.19
N THR A 274 13.03 -0.26 8.43
CA THR A 274 13.05 0.54 9.65
C THR A 274 13.73 -0.23 10.80
N GLU A 275 14.26 -1.44 10.55
CA GLU A 275 14.85 -2.32 11.59
C GLU A 275 16.30 -2.74 11.33
N GLN A 276 16.99 -2.18 10.33
CA GLN A 276 18.44 -2.36 10.19
C GLN A 276 19.18 -1.12 10.70
N LEU A 277 19.50 -1.13 11.99
CA LEU A 277 20.69 -0.47 12.52
C LEU A 277 21.54 -1.55 13.23
N PRO A 278 22.88 -1.41 13.20
CA PRO A 278 23.85 -2.41 13.68
C PRO A 278 23.74 -2.73 15.17
#